data_AF-A0AAJ7RQ66-F1
#
_entry.id   AF-A0AAJ7RQ66-F1
#
_cell.length_a   1.000
_cell.length_b   1.000
_cell.length_c   1.000
_cell.angle_alpha   90.00
_cell.angle_beta   90.00
_cell.angle_gamma   90.00
#
_symmetry.space_group_name_H-M   'P 1'
#
loop_
_entity.id
_entity.type
_entity.pdbx_description
1 polymer ?
#
loop_
_entity_poly.entity_id
_entity_poly.type
_entity_poly.pdbx_seq_one_letter_code
_entity_poly.pdbx_strand_id
1 'polypeptide(L)'
;MIFTKTVERNVGKCHFDNVPKLKENFEIPPVTLQQPILDLFFNIIRLEGFLKIVVNEFYELKNSYRINDFWLITALLYVLVYRSSNVEVNDAVEFINIIDPSKMINLLSYLTNPETQNLIFVAGCTIFDIEFVREKLFEPFRKSKKFLQDLKCALRKKRQDAKAKKELTVPMEMNVLNRPKAMPRVPCCTPENPTKRDAARPVPKSTYTSTTIEEKLTKLRKENKIRATSLLQNAELNAPNCLRREKIDISKIAEKIESERRKSMPQKPVSRTSPNFKPVEIRQNATTILREGARIAQTEMKEVQRIKDLVQGAFDPAEVSRIESEMRAQAEDERMRKIIENRLSGLLSHEEALIAKQNLLNEIKTQAFRVRRERESLNAKLEIWRVREFKKIRETVEKSHDIEQASREAQMYMIEEKRQKAAEVTEESRKLRVELCKRKEEDLNRKIRLIQEIKALQSLQSINQLNKIKDFDPTCTSGLGLLCEMSLAELKERLFITKMKIQEDLEDRKRSIREQRQKQKDLIRFTQRTIQEYKTNKDVSTPMRNAASRKTVRDLRSAKIEELRSKLEERRNYRLSRRFIHNPLSSQKFVIVPP
;
A
#
# COMPACT_ATOMS: atom_id res chain seq x y z
N MET A 1 -34.60 -21.38 9.10
CA MET A 1 -33.68 -21.18 10.25
C MET A 1 -32.25 -21.13 9.72
N ILE A 2 -31.35 -20.35 10.36
CA ILE A 2 -29.87 -20.47 10.37
C ILE A 2 -29.21 -20.86 9.01
N PHE A 3 -28.47 -19.98 8.32
CA PHE A 3 -27.43 -19.11 8.86
C PHE A 3 -27.60 -17.62 8.54
N THR A 4 -27.78 -16.81 9.60
CA THR A 4 -27.45 -15.38 9.59
C THR A 4 -26.20 -15.17 10.44
N LYS A 5 -25.06 -14.83 9.80
CA LYS A 5 -23.87 -14.32 10.50
C LYS A 5 -23.32 -13.09 9.79
N THR A 6 -23.58 -11.95 10.43
CA THR A 6 -23.02 -10.63 10.16
C THR A 6 -21.52 -10.65 9.87
N VAL A 7 -21.12 -10.07 8.73
CA VAL A 7 -19.74 -9.62 8.49
C VAL A 7 -19.74 -8.11 8.24
N GLU A 8 -20.27 -7.36 9.22
CA GLU A 8 -19.93 -5.94 9.37
C GLU A 8 -18.46 -5.85 9.82
N ARG A 9 -17.53 -5.89 8.86
CA ARG A 9 -16.13 -5.48 9.00
C ARG A 9 -15.44 -5.48 7.64
N ASN A 10 -15.37 -4.30 7.03
CA ASN A 10 -14.15 -3.69 6.49
C ASN A 10 -14.54 -2.51 5.58
N VAL A 11 -14.71 -1.32 6.16
CA VAL A 11 -14.61 -0.06 5.41
C VAL A 11 -13.12 0.20 5.13
N GLY A 12 -12.55 -0.66 4.27
CA GLY A 12 -11.18 -0.54 3.80
C GLY A 12 -11.09 0.60 2.80
N LYS A 13 -10.18 1.56 3.03
CA LYS A 13 -10.00 2.73 2.16
C LYS A 13 -9.71 2.28 0.71
N CYS A 14 -10.61 2.56 -0.21
CA CYS A 14 -10.42 2.29 -1.63
C CYS A 14 -9.26 3.15 -2.18
N HIS A 15 -8.09 2.55 -2.41
CA HIS A 15 -6.93 3.25 -2.97
C HIS A 15 -7.09 3.35 -4.50
N PHE A 16 -7.52 4.52 -4.97
CA PHE A 16 -7.66 4.87 -6.40
C PHE A 16 -6.30 5.22 -7.04
N ASP A 17 -5.26 4.45 -6.74
CA ASP A 17 -3.85 4.86 -6.96
C ASP A 17 -3.30 4.53 -8.36
N ASN A 18 -4.09 3.91 -9.26
CA ASN A 18 -3.66 3.53 -10.61
C ASN A 18 -4.72 3.83 -11.70
N VAL A 19 -5.30 5.03 -11.65
CA VAL A 19 -5.92 5.67 -12.81
C VAL A 19 -5.07 6.91 -13.14
N PRO A 20 -4.71 7.19 -14.42
CA PRO A 20 -4.04 8.44 -14.77
C PRO A 20 -4.90 9.63 -14.33
N LYS A 21 -4.27 10.71 -13.85
CA LYS A 21 -4.90 11.76 -13.06
C LYS A 21 -5.99 12.56 -13.81
N LEU A 22 -7.20 12.04 -13.87
CA LEU A 22 -8.42 12.84 -14.08
C LEU A 22 -8.71 13.62 -12.79
N LYS A 23 -7.90 14.65 -12.56
CA LYS A 23 -8.14 15.75 -11.62
C LYS A 23 -8.67 16.97 -12.37
N GLU A 24 -9.79 16.75 -13.04
CA GLU A 24 -10.65 17.82 -13.54
C GLU A 24 -11.98 17.73 -12.78
N ASN A 25 -12.69 18.85 -12.68
CA ASN A 25 -13.84 18.94 -11.79
C ASN A 25 -14.95 18.02 -12.29
N PHE A 26 -15.67 17.36 -11.38
CA PHE A 26 -16.98 16.80 -11.68
C PHE A 26 -17.98 17.97 -11.78
N GLU A 27 -17.88 18.72 -12.87
CA GLU A 27 -18.91 19.67 -13.27
C GLU A 27 -20.22 18.90 -13.44
N ILE A 28 -21.29 19.43 -12.84
CA ILE A 28 -22.61 18.81 -12.93
C ILE A 28 -22.99 18.82 -14.42
N PRO A 29 -23.20 17.65 -15.07
CA PRO A 29 -23.46 17.61 -16.49
C PRO A 29 -24.71 18.43 -16.81
N PRO A 30 -24.77 19.11 -17.98
CA PRO A 30 -25.90 19.97 -18.32
C PRO A 30 -27.22 19.21 -18.22
N VAL A 31 -28.30 19.89 -17.81
CA VAL A 31 -29.57 19.26 -17.39
C VAL A 31 -30.15 18.29 -18.43
N THR A 32 -29.91 18.56 -19.71
CA THR A 32 -30.27 17.70 -20.86
C THR A 32 -29.58 16.32 -20.85
N LEU A 33 -28.38 16.19 -20.29
CA LEU A 33 -27.64 14.93 -20.17
C LEU A 33 -27.92 14.18 -18.86
N GLN A 34 -28.50 14.83 -17.84
CA GLN A 34 -28.77 14.20 -16.54
C GLN A 34 -29.81 13.08 -16.66
N GLN A 35 -30.91 13.31 -17.40
CA GLN A 35 -31.98 12.33 -17.59
C GLN A 35 -31.48 11.02 -18.25
N PRO A 36 -30.79 11.03 -19.41
CA PRO A 36 -30.29 9.79 -20.00
C PRO A 36 -29.22 9.10 -19.14
N ILE A 37 -28.44 9.83 -18.34
CA ILE A 37 -27.49 9.22 -17.38
C ILE A 37 -28.23 8.50 -16.25
N LEU A 38 -29.29 9.09 -15.70
CA LEU A 38 -30.14 8.46 -14.68
C LEU A 38 -30.86 7.23 -15.25
N ASP A 39 -31.43 7.32 -16.46
CA ASP A 39 -32.03 6.17 -17.15
C ASP A 39 -31.03 5.03 -17.36
N LEU A 40 -29.80 5.32 -17.78
CA LEU A 40 -28.74 4.31 -17.91
C LEU A 40 -28.44 3.66 -16.56
N PHE A 41 -28.32 4.44 -15.49
CA PHE A 41 -28.04 3.97 -14.14
C PHE A 41 -29.16 3.07 -13.58
N PHE A 42 -30.43 3.49 -13.69
CA PHE A 42 -31.57 2.69 -13.25
C PHE A 42 -31.73 1.39 -14.06
N ASN A 43 -31.43 1.40 -15.37
CA ASN A 43 -31.43 0.18 -16.18
C ASN A 43 -30.27 -0.78 -15.82
N ILE A 44 -29.09 -0.26 -15.47
CA ILE A 44 -27.98 -1.07 -14.96
C ILE A 44 -28.33 -1.71 -13.62
N ILE A 45 -28.94 -0.96 -12.68
CA ILE A 45 -29.43 -1.50 -11.40
C ILE A 45 -30.49 -2.58 -11.63
N ARG A 46 -31.47 -2.34 -12.51
CA ARG A 46 -32.53 -3.31 -12.84
C ARG A 46 -31.97 -4.65 -13.35
N LEU A 47 -30.83 -4.62 -14.05
CA LEU A 47 -30.17 -5.81 -14.59
C LEU A 47 -28.97 -6.29 -13.75
N GLU A 48 -28.70 -5.67 -12.60
CA GLU A 48 -27.46 -5.84 -11.83
C GLU A 48 -27.20 -7.30 -11.44
N GLY A 49 -28.22 -8.02 -10.96
CA GLY A 49 -28.10 -9.43 -10.58
C GLY A 49 -27.68 -10.34 -11.74
N PHE A 50 -28.25 -10.10 -12.93
CA PHE A 50 -27.94 -10.85 -14.15
C PHE A 50 -26.56 -10.47 -14.71
N LEU A 51 -26.25 -9.17 -14.80
CA LEU A 51 -24.95 -8.69 -15.28
C LEU A 51 -23.82 -9.17 -14.36
N LYS A 52 -24.05 -9.29 -13.04
CA LYS A 52 -23.10 -9.88 -12.09
C LYS A 52 -22.75 -11.34 -12.40
N ILE A 53 -23.73 -12.16 -12.79
CA ILE A 53 -23.47 -13.56 -13.18
C ILE A 53 -22.58 -13.60 -14.41
N VAL A 54 -22.98 -12.91 -15.49
CA VAL A 54 -22.24 -12.90 -16.77
C VAL A 54 -20.82 -12.33 -16.62
N VAL A 55 -20.61 -11.35 -15.72
CA VAL A 55 -19.28 -10.79 -15.42
C VAL A 55 -18.44 -11.73 -14.53
N ASN A 56 -19.05 -12.47 -13.59
CA ASN A 56 -18.32 -13.49 -12.82
C ASN A 56 -17.85 -14.64 -13.72
N GLU A 57 -18.70 -15.17 -14.60
CA GLU A 57 -18.31 -16.20 -15.60
C GLU A 57 -17.12 -15.72 -16.46
N PHE A 58 -17.16 -14.47 -16.92
CA PHE A 58 -16.04 -13.86 -17.66
C PHE A 58 -14.73 -13.82 -16.85
N TYR A 59 -14.79 -13.53 -15.55
CA TYR A 59 -13.61 -13.50 -14.68
C TYR A 59 -13.08 -14.89 -14.34
N GLU A 60 -13.95 -15.89 -14.14
CA GLU A 60 -13.57 -17.29 -13.91
C GLU A 60 -12.83 -17.85 -15.15
N LEU A 61 -13.39 -17.65 -16.34
CA LEU A 61 -12.76 -18.00 -17.63
C LEU A 61 -11.46 -17.22 -17.96
N LYS A 62 -11.04 -16.31 -17.06
CA LYS A 62 -9.80 -15.53 -17.19
C LYS A 62 -8.85 -15.63 -15.99
N ASN A 63 -9.21 -16.33 -14.91
CA ASN A 63 -8.38 -16.48 -13.70
C ASN A 63 -7.77 -15.15 -13.18
N SER A 64 -8.50 -14.04 -13.31
CA SER A 64 -7.94 -12.68 -13.13
C SER A 64 -8.93 -11.72 -12.45
N TYR A 65 -9.40 -12.06 -11.25
CA TYR A 65 -10.35 -11.24 -10.50
C TYR A 65 -9.71 -9.91 -10.04
N ARG A 66 -10.23 -8.77 -10.52
CA ARG A 66 -9.87 -7.43 -10.05
C ARG A 66 -11.12 -6.69 -9.62
N ILE A 67 -11.30 -6.52 -8.31
CA ILE A 67 -12.51 -5.93 -7.71
C ILE A 67 -12.78 -4.51 -8.25
N ASN A 68 -11.73 -3.71 -8.45
CA ASN A 68 -11.85 -2.33 -8.96
C ASN A 68 -12.38 -2.28 -10.41
N ASP A 69 -12.01 -3.24 -11.25
CA ASP A 69 -12.42 -3.31 -12.66
C ASP A 69 -13.82 -3.94 -12.82
N PHE A 70 -14.38 -4.58 -11.77
CA PHE A 70 -15.65 -5.31 -11.83
C PHE A 70 -16.82 -4.44 -12.31
N TRP A 71 -17.14 -3.37 -11.58
CA TRP A 71 -18.27 -2.49 -11.88
C TRP A 71 -18.11 -1.74 -13.20
N LEU A 72 -16.87 -1.39 -13.56
CA LEU A 72 -16.53 -0.79 -14.85
C LEU A 72 -16.84 -1.76 -16.00
N ILE A 73 -16.46 -3.03 -15.88
CA ILE A 73 -16.83 -4.06 -16.88
C ILE A 73 -18.34 -4.33 -16.87
N THR A 74 -19.02 -4.31 -15.72
CA THR A 74 -20.49 -4.44 -15.64
C THR A 74 -21.22 -3.34 -16.42
N ALA A 75 -20.82 -2.07 -16.25
CA ALA A 75 -21.41 -0.95 -16.97
C ALA A 75 -21.09 -1.00 -18.48
N LEU A 76 -19.84 -1.32 -18.84
CA LEU A 76 -19.42 -1.45 -20.24
C LEU A 76 -20.13 -2.61 -20.96
N LEU A 77 -20.35 -3.74 -20.27
CA LEU A 77 -21.14 -4.86 -20.77
C LEU A 77 -22.56 -4.41 -21.11
N TYR A 78 -23.23 -3.66 -20.21
CA TYR A 78 -24.57 -3.15 -20.48
C TYR A 78 -24.59 -2.21 -21.69
N VAL A 79 -23.67 -1.25 -21.78
CA VAL A 79 -23.60 -0.30 -22.89
C VAL A 79 -23.34 -0.99 -24.23
N LEU A 80 -22.35 -1.90 -24.28
CA LEU A 80 -21.96 -2.63 -25.50
C LEU A 80 -23.01 -3.61 -26.01
N VAL A 81 -23.92 -4.09 -25.16
CA VAL A 81 -24.94 -5.08 -25.52
C VAL A 81 -26.33 -4.46 -25.71
N TYR A 82 -26.72 -3.52 -24.85
CA TYR A 82 -28.09 -3.00 -24.77
C TYR A 82 -28.26 -1.55 -25.25
N ARG A 83 -27.15 -0.84 -25.54
CA ARG A 83 -27.18 0.53 -26.09
C ARG A 83 -26.42 0.69 -27.40
N SER A 84 -25.82 -0.38 -27.94
CA SER A 84 -25.05 -0.37 -29.19
C SER A 84 -25.87 -0.24 -30.48
N SER A 85 -27.19 -0.01 -30.40
CA SER A 85 -28.05 0.07 -31.59
C SER A 85 -27.87 1.37 -32.39
N ASN A 86 -27.35 2.42 -31.75
CA ASN A 86 -27.29 3.78 -32.28
C ASN A 86 -25.87 4.37 -32.25
N VAL A 87 -24.83 3.54 -32.07
CA VAL A 87 -23.44 3.99 -31.88
C VAL A 87 -22.60 3.55 -33.08
N GLU A 88 -21.80 4.45 -33.65
CA GLU A 88 -20.88 4.08 -34.72
C GLU A 88 -19.66 3.30 -34.20
N VAL A 89 -19.13 2.42 -35.04
CA VAL A 89 -17.96 1.60 -34.69
C VAL A 89 -16.71 2.46 -34.43
N ASN A 90 -16.62 3.63 -35.06
CA ASN A 90 -15.51 4.56 -34.89
C ASN A 90 -15.52 5.19 -33.50
N ASP A 91 -16.61 5.86 -33.11
CA ASP A 91 -16.78 6.52 -31.82
C ASP A 91 -16.55 5.55 -30.65
N ALA A 92 -17.10 4.35 -30.75
CA ALA A 92 -16.93 3.30 -29.75
C ALA A 92 -15.48 2.81 -29.64
N VAL A 93 -14.73 2.80 -30.75
CA VAL A 93 -13.28 2.51 -30.75
C VAL A 93 -12.49 3.62 -30.08
N GLU A 94 -12.87 4.89 -30.23
CA GLU A 94 -12.19 6.01 -29.56
C GLU A 94 -12.42 6.00 -28.05
N PHE A 95 -13.68 5.85 -27.62
CA PHE A 95 -14.05 5.67 -26.21
C PHE A 95 -13.30 4.50 -25.55
N ILE A 96 -13.13 3.38 -26.26
CA ILE A 96 -12.44 2.19 -25.74
C ILE A 96 -10.93 2.39 -25.56
N ASN A 97 -10.29 3.24 -26.38
CA ASN A 97 -8.86 3.54 -26.24
C ASN A 97 -8.54 4.28 -24.94
N ILE A 98 -9.50 5.00 -24.36
CA ILE A 98 -9.37 5.71 -23.07
C ILE A 98 -9.28 4.72 -21.89
N ILE A 99 -9.95 3.57 -22.00
CA ILE A 99 -10.17 2.65 -20.87
C ILE A 99 -9.08 1.56 -20.80
N ASP A 100 -8.97 0.73 -21.86
CA ASP A 100 -7.89 -0.27 -22.03
C ASP A 100 -8.21 -1.12 -23.29
N PRO A 101 -7.56 -0.89 -24.46
CA PRO A 101 -7.89 -1.65 -25.67
C PRO A 101 -7.58 -3.15 -25.52
N SER A 102 -6.61 -3.53 -24.67
CA SER A 102 -6.29 -4.94 -24.41
C SER A 102 -7.35 -5.64 -23.56
N LYS A 103 -7.97 -4.97 -22.58
CA LYS A 103 -9.09 -5.54 -21.79
C LYS A 103 -10.34 -5.67 -22.65
N MET A 104 -10.64 -4.64 -23.44
CA MET A 104 -11.85 -4.63 -24.28
C MET A 104 -11.77 -5.66 -25.40
N ILE A 105 -10.61 -5.88 -26.05
CA ILE A 105 -10.44 -7.00 -26.99
C ILE A 105 -10.71 -8.37 -26.32
N ASN A 106 -10.41 -8.54 -25.03
CA ASN A 106 -10.72 -9.77 -24.29
C ASN A 106 -12.22 -9.90 -23.98
N LEU A 107 -12.87 -8.84 -23.50
CA LEU A 107 -14.33 -8.82 -23.24
C LEU A 107 -15.13 -9.07 -24.52
N LEU A 108 -14.77 -8.41 -25.62
CA LEU A 108 -15.38 -8.64 -26.93
C LEU A 108 -15.10 -10.06 -27.44
N SER A 109 -13.91 -10.62 -27.14
CA SER A 109 -13.61 -12.01 -27.51
C SER A 109 -14.45 -13.02 -26.75
N TYR A 110 -14.84 -12.74 -25.50
CA TYR A 110 -15.84 -13.48 -24.74
C TYR A 110 -17.22 -13.34 -25.41
N LEU A 111 -17.76 -12.13 -25.52
CA LEU A 111 -19.11 -11.87 -26.05
C LEU A 111 -19.34 -12.30 -27.52
N THR A 112 -18.28 -12.50 -28.30
CA THR A 112 -18.38 -13.04 -29.67
C THR A 112 -18.64 -14.56 -29.70
N ASN A 113 -18.27 -15.29 -28.65
CA ASN A 113 -18.27 -16.76 -28.63
C ASN A 113 -19.72 -17.31 -28.80
N PRO A 114 -19.97 -18.32 -29.67
CA PRO A 114 -21.24 -19.03 -29.67
C PRO A 114 -21.64 -19.60 -28.29
N GLU A 115 -20.70 -20.15 -27.52
CA GLU A 115 -20.99 -20.82 -26.25
C GLU A 115 -21.59 -19.85 -25.21
N THR A 116 -21.04 -18.63 -25.15
CA THR A 116 -21.50 -17.59 -24.22
C THR A 116 -22.91 -17.11 -24.50
N GLN A 117 -23.45 -17.33 -25.71
CA GLN A 117 -24.84 -17.00 -25.99
C GLN A 117 -25.80 -17.91 -25.22
N ASN A 118 -25.44 -19.19 -25.06
CA ASN A 118 -26.22 -20.14 -24.28
C ASN A 118 -26.11 -19.85 -22.78
N LEU A 119 -24.89 -19.54 -22.29
CA LEU A 119 -24.67 -19.14 -20.90
C LEU A 119 -25.47 -17.88 -20.54
N ILE A 120 -25.40 -16.83 -21.36
CA ILE A 120 -26.17 -15.58 -21.18
C ILE A 120 -27.68 -15.84 -21.17
N PHE A 121 -28.20 -16.75 -22.01
CA PHE A 121 -29.61 -17.13 -21.99
C PHE A 121 -30.00 -17.87 -20.70
N VAL A 122 -29.21 -18.87 -20.28
CA VAL A 122 -29.44 -19.63 -19.04
C VAL A 122 -29.35 -18.73 -17.82
N ALA A 123 -28.30 -17.89 -17.71
CA ALA A 123 -28.14 -16.92 -16.63
C ALA A 123 -29.32 -15.94 -16.56
N GLY A 124 -29.83 -15.47 -17.70
CA GLY A 124 -31.06 -14.67 -17.76
C GLY A 124 -32.25 -15.39 -17.12
N CYS A 125 -32.48 -16.64 -17.52
CA CYS A 125 -33.59 -17.48 -17.02
C CYS A 125 -33.45 -17.89 -15.54
N THR A 126 -32.31 -17.63 -14.86
CA THR A 126 -32.21 -17.82 -13.40
C THR A 126 -32.78 -16.66 -12.59
N ILE A 127 -33.03 -15.50 -13.21
CA ILE A 127 -33.45 -14.25 -12.54
C ILE A 127 -34.73 -13.67 -13.14
N PHE A 128 -35.00 -13.87 -14.44
CA PHE A 128 -36.13 -13.29 -15.15
C PHE A 128 -36.91 -14.34 -15.95
N ASP A 129 -38.18 -14.04 -16.23
CA ASP A 129 -39.07 -14.90 -17.02
C ASP A 129 -38.55 -15.14 -18.45
N ILE A 130 -38.75 -16.36 -18.96
CA ILE A 130 -38.20 -16.84 -20.24
C ILE A 130 -38.57 -15.91 -21.41
N GLU A 131 -39.77 -15.33 -21.39
CA GLU A 131 -40.26 -14.38 -22.40
C GLU A 131 -39.51 -13.04 -22.31
N PHE A 132 -39.34 -12.49 -21.10
CA PHE A 132 -38.56 -11.28 -20.87
C PHE A 132 -37.09 -11.47 -21.26
N VAL A 133 -36.49 -12.63 -20.93
CA VAL A 133 -35.12 -12.99 -21.33
C VAL A 133 -35.02 -13.03 -22.85
N ARG A 134 -35.97 -13.68 -23.55
CA ARG A 134 -35.97 -13.79 -25.01
C ARG A 134 -36.07 -12.40 -25.67
N GLU A 135 -37.06 -11.60 -25.31
CA GLU A 135 -37.31 -10.31 -25.97
C GLU A 135 -36.37 -9.19 -25.56
N LYS A 136 -36.10 -9.03 -24.25
CA LYS A 136 -35.41 -7.84 -23.71
C LYS A 136 -33.93 -8.07 -23.45
N LEU A 137 -33.48 -9.33 -23.30
CA LEU A 137 -32.06 -9.64 -23.04
C LEU A 137 -31.38 -10.31 -24.24
N PHE A 138 -32.01 -11.30 -24.88
CA PHE A 138 -31.38 -12.12 -25.91
C PHE A 138 -31.44 -11.49 -27.31
N GLU A 139 -32.59 -10.98 -27.75
CA GLU A 139 -32.71 -10.35 -29.07
C GLU A 139 -31.87 -9.06 -29.24
N PRO A 140 -31.74 -8.16 -28.24
CA PRO A 140 -30.78 -7.05 -28.32
C PRO A 140 -29.33 -7.53 -28.41
N PHE A 141 -28.95 -8.53 -27.61
CA PHE A 141 -27.62 -9.14 -27.67
C PHE A 141 -27.34 -9.77 -29.04
N ARG A 142 -28.31 -10.49 -29.61
CA ARG A 142 -28.24 -11.06 -30.97
C ARG A 142 -28.03 -9.98 -32.04
N LYS A 143 -28.70 -8.83 -31.91
CA LYS A 143 -28.55 -7.67 -32.81
C LYS A 143 -27.18 -7.01 -32.64
N SER A 144 -26.70 -6.84 -31.40
CA SER A 144 -25.36 -6.29 -31.11
C SER A 144 -24.20 -7.13 -31.68
N LYS A 145 -24.40 -8.44 -31.89
CA LYS A 145 -23.31 -9.39 -32.23
C LYS A 145 -22.49 -8.99 -33.46
N LYS A 146 -23.09 -8.38 -34.49
CA LYS A 146 -22.36 -7.87 -35.67
C LYS A 146 -21.44 -6.71 -35.28
N PHE A 147 -22.00 -5.66 -34.69
CA PHE A 147 -21.26 -4.51 -34.15
C PHE A 147 -20.10 -4.93 -33.23
N LEU A 148 -20.31 -5.90 -32.33
CA LEU A 148 -19.27 -6.43 -31.46
C LEU A 148 -18.14 -7.15 -32.22
N GLN A 149 -18.43 -7.79 -33.35
CA GLN A 149 -17.42 -8.39 -34.23
C GLN A 149 -16.64 -7.32 -35.02
N ASP A 150 -17.33 -6.35 -35.60
CA ASP A 150 -16.73 -5.28 -36.40
C ASP A 150 -15.81 -4.39 -35.54
N LEU A 151 -16.27 -4.01 -34.35
CA LEU A 151 -15.52 -3.26 -33.35
C LEU A 151 -14.30 -4.04 -32.84
N LYS A 152 -14.44 -5.35 -32.59
CA LYS A 152 -13.32 -6.25 -32.25
C LYS A 152 -12.28 -6.32 -33.37
N CYS A 153 -12.70 -6.27 -34.63
CA CYS A 153 -11.81 -6.20 -35.79
C CYS A 153 -11.12 -4.83 -35.90
N ALA A 154 -11.83 -3.72 -35.69
CA ALA A 154 -11.27 -2.37 -35.71
C ALA A 154 -10.21 -2.15 -34.62
N LEU A 155 -10.46 -2.61 -33.38
CA LEU A 155 -9.46 -2.57 -32.30
C LEU A 155 -8.23 -3.44 -32.58
N ARG A 156 -8.41 -4.58 -33.26
CA ARG A 156 -7.29 -5.44 -33.70
C ARG A 156 -6.44 -4.76 -34.77
N LYS A 157 -7.04 -4.05 -35.73
CA LYS A 157 -6.34 -3.24 -36.75
C LYS A 157 -5.53 -2.12 -36.10
N LYS A 158 -6.17 -1.19 -35.36
CA LYS A 158 -5.46 -0.09 -34.68
C LYS A 158 -4.29 -0.58 -33.78
N ARG A 159 -4.42 -1.76 -33.15
CA ARG A 159 -3.34 -2.40 -32.35
C ARG A 159 -2.20 -3.03 -33.18
N GLN A 160 -2.45 -3.41 -34.42
CA GLN A 160 -1.40 -3.82 -35.37
C GLN A 160 -0.70 -2.58 -35.96
N ASP A 161 -1.46 -1.55 -36.33
CA ASP A 161 -0.94 -0.30 -36.89
C ASP A 161 -0.03 0.44 -35.89
N ALA A 162 -0.42 0.46 -34.61
CA ALA A 162 0.40 0.98 -33.50
C ALA A 162 1.70 0.18 -33.24
N LYS A 163 1.91 -0.96 -33.91
CA LYS A 163 3.20 -1.68 -33.97
C LYS A 163 3.95 -1.37 -35.27
N ALA A 164 3.97 -0.11 -35.68
CA ALA A 164 4.81 0.37 -36.78
C ALA A 164 6.23 -0.18 -36.65
N LYS A 165 6.76 -0.71 -37.76
CA LYS A 165 8.10 -1.30 -37.79
C LYS A 165 9.12 -0.21 -37.49
N LYS A 166 10.06 -0.46 -36.58
CA LYS A 166 11.21 0.42 -36.36
C LYS A 166 11.94 0.61 -37.69
N GLU A 167 12.34 1.83 -37.99
CA GLU A 167 13.18 2.14 -39.15
C GLU A 167 14.46 1.30 -39.10
N LEU A 168 14.85 0.75 -40.25
CA LEU A 168 16.07 -0.06 -40.36
C LEU A 168 17.29 0.85 -40.20
N THR A 169 18.19 0.49 -39.28
CA THR A 169 19.41 1.25 -39.02
C THR A 169 20.33 1.17 -40.23
N VAL A 170 20.40 2.26 -41.01
CA VAL A 170 21.37 2.41 -42.10
C VAL A 170 22.78 2.38 -41.49
N PRO A 171 23.71 1.54 -42.02
CA PRO A 171 25.07 1.50 -41.51
C PRO A 171 25.80 2.81 -41.82
N MET A 172 26.25 3.51 -40.78
CA MET A 172 27.05 4.72 -40.90
C MET A 172 28.49 4.35 -41.27
N GLU A 173 28.98 4.81 -42.42
CA GLU A 173 30.38 4.59 -42.81
C GLU A 173 31.34 5.26 -41.83
N MET A 174 32.34 4.49 -41.36
CA MET A 174 33.36 5.04 -40.48
C MET A 174 34.32 5.92 -41.29
N ASN A 175 34.42 7.20 -40.96
CA ASN A 175 35.33 8.13 -41.64
C ASN A 175 36.79 7.91 -41.19
N VAL A 176 37.38 6.78 -41.60
CA VAL A 176 38.71 6.31 -41.13
C VAL A 176 39.87 7.14 -41.67
N LEU A 177 39.68 7.79 -42.83
CA LEU A 177 40.72 8.51 -43.56
C LEU A 177 41.04 9.88 -42.92
N ASN A 178 40.04 10.54 -42.31
CA ASN A 178 40.19 11.86 -41.69
C ASN A 178 40.69 11.83 -40.24
N ARG A 179 41.64 10.92 -39.93
CA ARG A 179 42.35 10.93 -38.64
C ARG A 179 43.55 11.87 -38.71
N PRO A 180 43.63 12.94 -37.90
CA PRO A 180 44.80 13.81 -37.88
C PRO A 180 46.02 13.00 -37.40
N LYS A 181 47.10 13.03 -38.19
CA LYS A 181 48.35 12.30 -37.88
C LYS A 181 49.00 12.91 -36.64
N ALA A 182 48.89 12.23 -35.50
CA ALA A 182 49.62 12.61 -34.30
C ALA A 182 51.13 12.46 -34.53
N MET A 183 51.89 13.51 -34.28
CA MET A 183 53.35 13.48 -34.34
C MET A 183 53.90 12.43 -33.34
N PRO A 184 54.85 11.57 -33.73
CA PRO A 184 55.46 10.63 -32.81
C PRO A 184 56.20 11.39 -31.70
N ARG A 185 56.09 10.90 -30.45
CA ARG A 185 56.86 11.47 -29.34
C ARG A 185 58.33 11.06 -29.47
N VAL A 186 59.22 12.00 -29.19
CA VAL A 186 60.68 11.77 -29.16
C VAL A 186 60.99 10.69 -28.11
N PRO A 187 61.85 9.69 -28.40
CA PRO A 187 62.20 8.64 -27.43
C PRO A 187 62.94 9.21 -26.21
N CYS A 188 62.70 8.60 -25.05
CA CYS A 188 63.11 9.13 -23.74
C CYS A 188 64.63 9.24 -23.50
N CYS A 189 65.46 8.73 -24.42
CA CYS A 189 66.92 8.67 -24.29
C CYS A 189 67.65 9.80 -25.03
N THR A 190 66.94 10.85 -25.46
CA THR A 190 67.58 12.04 -26.06
C THR A 190 68.15 12.94 -24.96
N PRO A 191 69.46 13.23 -24.93
CA PRO A 191 70.05 14.02 -23.85
C PRO A 191 69.58 15.48 -23.88
N GLU A 192 68.95 15.94 -22.80
CA GLU A 192 68.50 17.33 -22.67
C GLU A 192 69.68 18.29 -22.45
N ASN A 193 69.66 19.45 -23.13
CA ASN A 193 70.69 20.47 -22.99
C ASN A 193 70.55 21.18 -21.62
N PRO A 194 71.53 21.06 -20.69
CA PRO A 194 71.35 21.53 -19.30
C PRO A 194 71.33 23.05 -19.14
N THR A 195 71.66 23.81 -20.19
CA THR A 195 71.68 25.28 -20.22
C THR A 195 70.29 25.93 -20.30
N LYS A 196 69.21 25.17 -20.41
CA LYS A 196 67.82 25.67 -20.28
C LYS A 196 67.04 24.91 -19.22
N ARG A 197 67.37 25.17 -17.95
CA ARG A 197 66.42 24.95 -16.85
C ARG A 197 65.31 26.00 -16.95
N ASP A 198 64.28 25.71 -17.75
CA ASP A 198 63.00 26.41 -17.74
C ASP A 198 62.56 26.54 -16.26
N ALA A 199 62.45 27.77 -15.74
CA ALA A 199 62.03 27.98 -14.36
C ALA A 199 60.69 27.28 -14.11
N ALA A 200 60.61 26.46 -13.07
CA ALA A 200 59.51 25.53 -12.84
C ALA A 200 58.17 26.27 -12.95
N ARG A 201 57.40 25.98 -14.01
CA ARG A 201 56.21 26.75 -14.36
C ARG A 201 55.26 26.75 -13.16
N PRO A 202 54.80 27.93 -12.69
CA PRO A 202 53.99 28.01 -11.49
C PRO A 202 52.76 27.11 -11.67
N VAL A 203 52.59 26.16 -10.74
CA VAL A 203 51.59 25.09 -10.84
C VAL A 203 50.24 25.73 -11.18
N PRO A 204 49.61 25.37 -12.33
CA PRO A 204 48.49 26.12 -12.83
C PRO A 204 47.35 26.07 -11.82
N LYS A 205 46.64 27.20 -11.64
CA LYS A 205 45.59 27.32 -10.61
C LYS A 205 44.50 26.23 -10.72
N SER A 206 44.32 25.66 -11.91
CA SER A 206 43.47 24.50 -12.20
C SER A 206 43.83 23.22 -11.45
N THR A 207 45.06 23.08 -10.93
CA THR A 207 45.50 21.96 -10.08
C THR A 207 44.98 22.08 -8.64
N TYR A 208 44.64 23.30 -8.20
CA TYR A 208 44.08 23.59 -6.87
C TYR A 208 42.57 23.79 -6.89
N THR A 209 41.95 24.02 -8.05
CA THR A 209 40.50 23.92 -8.21
C THR A 209 40.08 22.46 -8.25
N SER A 210 39.06 22.10 -7.47
CA SER A 210 38.39 20.79 -7.58
C SER A 210 37.95 20.52 -9.01
N THR A 211 38.11 19.27 -9.49
CA THR A 211 37.69 18.90 -10.84
C THR A 211 36.20 19.10 -11.05
N THR A 212 35.76 19.27 -12.29
CA THR A 212 34.33 19.38 -12.64
C THR A 212 33.53 18.13 -12.26
N ILE A 213 34.19 16.99 -12.00
CA ILE A 213 33.58 15.78 -11.44
C ILE A 213 33.38 15.94 -9.92
N GLU A 214 34.37 16.43 -9.18
CA GLU A 214 34.24 16.69 -7.74
C GLU A 214 33.26 17.82 -7.43
N GLU A 215 33.16 18.84 -8.28
CA GLU A 215 32.09 19.84 -8.19
C GLU A 215 30.70 19.22 -8.38
N LYS A 216 30.53 18.33 -9.37
CA LYS A 216 29.26 17.61 -9.57
C LYS A 216 28.95 16.69 -8.40
N LEU A 217 29.95 15.98 -7.87
CA LEU A 217 29.80 15.13 -6.69
C LEU A 217 29.49 15.94 -5.42
N THR A 218 30.07 17.12 -5.22
CA THR A 218 29.74 17.98 -4.07
C THR A 218 28.36 18.64 -4.21
N LYS A 219 27.94 19.02 -5.43
CA LYS A 219 26.56 19.44 -5.73
C LYS A 219 25.56 18.32 -5.43
N LEU A 220 25.77 17.12 -5.97
CA LEU A 220 24.94 15.93 -5.70
C LEU A 220 24.94 15.51 -4.22
N ARG A 221 26.06 15.64 -3.50
CA ARG A 221 26.13 15.40 -2.04
C ARG A 221 25.32 16.45 -1.26
N LYS A 222 25.33 17.72 -1.67
CA LYS A 222 24.49 18.78 -1.08
C LYS A 222 23.00 18.51 -1.36
N GLU A 223 22.63 18.20 -2.60
CA GLU A 223 21.26 17.83 -2.97
C GLU A 223 20.75 16.60 -2.21
N ASN A 224 21.54 15.53 -2.14
CA ASN A 224 21.18 14.34 -1.38
C ASN A 224 21.11 14.61 0.12
N LYS A 225 21.95 15.49 0.68
CA LYS A 225 21.83 15.94 2.08
C LYS A 225 20.52 16.70 2.30
N ILE A 226 20.16 17.63 1.40
CA ILE A 226 18.92 18.41 1.46
C ILE A 226 17.69 17.48 1.35
N ARG A 227 17.69 16.53 0.40
CA ARG A 227 16.65 15.50 0.25
C ARG A 227 16.56 14.59 1.48
N ALA A 228 17.68 14.19 2.07
CA ALA A 228 17.68 13.40 3.30
C ALA A 228 17.12 14.19 4.49
N THR A 229 17.47 15.48 4.62
CA THR A 229 16.90 16.33 5.69
C THR A 229 15.42 16.63 5.49
N SER A 230 14.95 16.85 4.25
CA SER A 230 13.51 17.07 4.01
C SER A 230 12.70 15.78 4.14
N LEU A 231 13.24 14.62 3.76
CA LEU A 231 12.64 13.31 4.05
C LEU A 231 12.59 13.04 5.56
N LEU A 232 13.63 13.40 6.32
CA LEU A 232 13.65 13.29 7.77
C LEU A 232 12.63 14.23 8.43
N GLN A 233 12.58 15.51 8.05
CA GLN A 233 11.57 16.46 8.54
C GLN A 233 10.16 16.00 8.19
N ASN A 234 9.93 15.50 6.96
CA ASN A 234 8.64 14.92 6.59
C ASN A 234 8.32 13.66 7.39
N ALA A 235 9.30 12.83 7.73
CA ALA A 235 9.11 11.65 8.58
C ALA A 235 8.85 12.00 10.05
N GLU A 236 9.39 13.11 10.57
CA GLU A 236 9.13 13.64 11.92
C GLU A 236 7.75 14.33 12.01
N LEU A 237 7.41 15.14 11.00
CA LEU A 237 6.09 15.76 10.88
C LEU A 237 4.98 14.71 10.74
N ASN A 238 5.18 13.69 9.90
CA ASN A 238 4.25 12.57 9.73
C ASN A 238 4.51 11.41 10.72
N ALA A 239 5.39 11.58 11.71
CA ALA A 239 5.63 10.54 12.72
C ALA A 239 4.35 10.32 13.54
N PRO A 240 3.87 9.07 13.69
CA PRO A 240 2.76 8.79 14.59
C PRO A 240 3.17 9.15 16.03
N ASN A 241 2.22 9.62 16.84
CA ASN A 241 2.50 10.14 18.19
C ASN A 241 3.23 9.14 19.11
N CYS A 242 3.15 7.83 18.85
CA CYS A 242 3.90 6.80 19.58
C CYS A 242 5.43 6.81 19.33
N LEU A 243 5.92 7.50 18.29
CA LEU A 243 7.35 7.65 17.99
C LEU A 243 7.92 8.99 18.47
N ARG A 244 7.06 10.00 18.67
CA ARG A 244 7.45 11.34 19.14
C ARG A 244 7.83 11.31 20.62
N ARG A 245 9.13 11.11 20.90
CA ARG A 245 9.72 11.22 22.24
C ARG A 245 9.86 12.69 22.67
N GLU A 246 8.74 13.33 22.97
CA GLU A 246 8.76 14.51 23.83
C GLU A 246 9.43 14.16 25.17
N LYS A 247 10.16 15.09 25.79
CA LYS A 247 10.69 14.91 27.16
C LYS A 247 9.58 15.17 28.17
N ILE A 248 8.60 14.26 28.28
CA ILE A 248 7.48 14.43 29.21
C ILE A 248 7.81 13.85 30.59
N ASP A 249 7.44 14.60 31.63
CA ASP A 249 7.39 14.09 33.00
C ASP A 249 6.45 12.87 33.07
N ILE A 250 7.03 11.70 33.30
CA ILE A 250 6.30 10.43 33.33
C ILE A 250 5.21 10.44 34.42
N SER A 251 5.40 11.20 35.51
CA SER A 251 4.38 11.45 36.54
C SER A 251 3.17 12.21 35.99
N LYS A 252 3.37 13.38 35.37
CA LYS A 252 2.28 14.19 34.80
C LYS A 252 1.57 13.47 33.66
N ILE A 253 2.27 12.63 32.90
CA ILE A 253 1.64 11.73 31.92
C ILE A 253 0.94 10.54 32.57
N ALA A 254 1.44 9.97 33.66
CA ALA A 254 0.73 8.93 34.41
C ALA A 254 -0.58 9.49 34.98
N GLU A 255 -0.57 10.70 35.55
CA GLU A 255 -1.78 11.39 36.04
C GLU A 255 -2.74 11.78 34.91
N LYS A 256 -2.25 12.24 33.76
CA LYS A 256 -3.08 12.48 32.57
C LYS A 256 -3.65 11.19 32.00
N ILE A 257 -2.86 10.13 31.84
CA ILE A 257 -3.33 8.82 31.35
C ILE A 257 -4.23 8.13 32.37
N GLU A 258 -4.04 8.31 33.67
CA GLU A 258 -4.97 7.85 34.71
C GLU A 258 -6.28 8.63 34.66
N SER A 259 -6.25 9.97 34.64
CA SER A 259 -7.47 10.79 34.59
C SER A 259 -8.20 10.67 33.25
N GLU A 260 -7.48 10.47 32.15
CA GLU A 260 -8.05 10.12 30.85
C GLU A 260 -8.57 8.69 30.85
N ARG A 261 -7.88 7.68 31.42
CA ARG A 261 -8.47 6.33 31.59
C ARG A 261 -9.72 6.37 32.47
N ARG A 262 -9.75 7.16 33.53
CA ARG A 262 -10.96 7.38 34.36
C ARG A 262 -12.11 8.03 33.56
N LYS A 263 -11.83 8.71 32.44
CA LYS A 263 -12.80 9.30 31.49
C LYS A 263 -13.10 8.44 30.25
N SER A 264 -12.14 7.62 29.78
CA SER A 264 -12.12 6.99 28.45
C SER A 264 -12.02 5.46 28.47
N MET A 265 -11.78 4.86 29.64
CA MET A 265 -12.35 3.54 29.90
C MET A 265 -13.84 3.66 29.61
N PRO A 266 -14.44 2.82 28.74
CA PRO A 266 -15.87 2.64 28.80
C PRO A 266 -16.14 2.10 30.21
N GLN A 267 -16.72 2.94 31.08
CA GLN A 267 -17.26 2.47 32.34
C GLN A 267 -18.23 1.35 31.97
N LYS A 268 -17.87 0.07 32.25
CA LYS A 268 -18.63 -1.14 31.85
C LYS A 268 -20.11 -0.85 32.07
N PRO A 269 -20.93 -0.55 31.03
CA PRO A 269 -22.00 0.46 31.08
C PRO A 269 -22.73 0.37 32.40
N VAL A 270 -22.34 1.23 33.37
CA VAL A 270 -22.53 0.96 34.81
C VAL A 270 -24.00 1.10 35.11
N SER A 271 -24.73 -0.03 35.01
CA SER A 271 -25.97 -0.10 34.21
C SER A 271 -27.03 0.88 34.68
N ARG A 272 -26.93 2.12 34.15
CA ARG A 272 -27.16 3.41 34.85
C ARG A 272 -27.89 3.20 36.17
N THR A 273 -27.16 2.79 37.21
CA THR A 273 -27.67 2.07 38.41
C THR A 273 -29.12 2.46 38.68
N SER A 274 -30.04 1.61 38.20
CA SER A 274 -31.38 2.01 37.72
C SER A 274 -31.95 3.12 38.59
N PRO A 275 -32.09 4.37 38.07
CA PRO A 275 -32.01 5.59 38.88
C PRO A 275 -32.80 5.41 40.15
N ASN A 276 -32.15 5.54 41.31
CA ASN A 276 -32.65 4.94 42.55
C ASN A 276 -33.87 5.72 43.08
N PHE A 277 -35.00 5.51 42.40
CA PHE A 277 -36.27 6.14 42.64
C PHE A 277 -36.70 5.72 44.04
N LYS A 278 -36.76 6.71 44.95
CA LYS A 278 -37.45 6.52 46.23
C LYS A 278 -38.79 5.84 45.92
N PRO A 279 -39.13 4.70 46.56
CA PRO A 279 -40.25 3.88 46.14
C PRO A 279 -41.52 4.72 46.13
N VAL A 280 -42.00 5.05 44.93
CA VAL A 280 -43.13 5.95 44.75
C VAL A 280 -44.37 5.21 45.22
N GLU A 281 -45.07 5.76 46.22
CA GLU A 281 -46.32 5.20 46.72
C GLU A 281 -47.36 5.18 45.60
N ILE A 282 -47.52 4.02 44.97
CA ILE A 282 -48.49 3.82 43.89
C ILE A 282 -49.89 3.87 44.51
N ARG A 283 -50.52 5.04 44.46
CA ARG A 283 -51.92 5.23 44.86
C ARG A 283 -52.79 4.19 44.15
N GLN A 284 -53.46 3.35 44.94
CA GLN A 284 -54.25 2.21 44.48
C GLN A 284 -55.59 2.65 43.84
N ASN A 285 -55.51 3.46 42.78
CA ASN A 285 -56.66 3.86 41.98
C ASN A 285 -57.20 2.63 41.24
N ALA A 286 -58.52 2.58 40.99
CA ALA A 286 -59.20 1.51 40.25
C ALA A 286 -58.41 1.02 39.01
N THR A 287 -57.94 1.97 38.18
CA THR A 287 -57.18 1.68 36.95
C THR A 287 -55.83 1.01 37.19
N THR A 288 -55.18 1.25 38.33
CA THR A 288 -53.90 0.60 38.68
C THR A 288 -54.11 -0.86 39.06
N ILE A 289 -55.12 -1.12 39.91
CA ILE A 289 -55.54 -2.46 40.34
C ILE A 289 -55.94 -3.31 39.13
N LEU A 290 -56.83 -2.80 38.28
CA LEU A 290 -57.30 -3.55 37.10
C LEU A 290 -56.16 -3.81 36.08
N ARG A 291 -55.20 -2.89 35.94
CA ARG A 291 -54.00 -3.11 35.10
C ARG A 291 -53.04 -4.13 35.71
N GLU A 292 -52.86 -4.14 37.03
CA GLU A 292 -52.01 -5.10 37.71
C GLU A 292 -52.62 -6.51 37.65
N GLY A 293 -53.91 -6.65 37.96
CA GLY A 293 -54.64 -7.93 37.85
C GLY A 293 -54.66 -8.47 36.42
N ALA A 294 -54.94 -7.63 35.41
CA ALA A 294 -54.88 -8.04 34.01
C ALA A 294 -53.46 -8.48 33.58
N ARG A 295 -52.41 -7.84 34.11
CA ARG A 295 -51.01 -8.22 33.84
C ARG A 295 -50.67 -9.56 34.49
N ILE A 296 -51.13 -9.81 35.72
CA ILE A 296 -50.95 -11.09 36.43
C ILE A 296 -51.65 -12.21 35.66
N ALA A 297 -52.94 -12.05 35.32
CA ALA A 297 -53.69 -13.02 34.54
C ALA A 297 -53.03 -13.31 33.18
N GLN A 298 -52.48 -12.29 32.50
CA GLN A 298 -51.70 -12.50 31.27
C GLN A 298 -50.39 -13.27 31.49
N THR A 299 -49.73 -13.14 32.64
CA THR A 299 -48.55 -13.95 32.96
C THR A 299 -48.92 -15.38 33.35
N GLU A 300 -50.01 -15.59 34.08
CA GLU A 300 -50.52 -16.90 34.46
C GLU A 300 -51.03 -17.68 33.24
N MET A 301 -51.78 -17.05 32.34
CA MET A 301 -52.18 -17.65 31.06
C MET A 301 -50.96 -18.10 30.23
N LYS A 302 -49.88 -17.32 30.20
CA LYS A 302 -48.64 -17.67 29.49
C LYS A 302 -47.85 -18.79 30.17
N GLU A 303 -47.88 -18.87 31.50
CA GLU A 303 -47.26 -19.96 32.24
C GLU A 303 -48.06 -21.26 32.09
N VAL A 304 -49.40 -21.19 32.14
CA VAL A 304 -50.31 -22.31 31.85
C VAL A 304 -50.19 -22.78 30.40
N GLN A 305 -50.00 -21.86 29.44
CA GLN A 305 -49.65 -22.22 28.06
C GLN A 305 -48.31 -22.96 28.02
N ARG A 306 -47.22 -22.39 28.56
CA ARG A 306 -45.91 -23.07 28.64
C ARG A 306 -46.01 -24.48 29.24
N ILE A 307 -46.75 -24.64 30.34
CA ILE A 307 -46.92 -25.95 30.99
C ILE A 307 -47.69 -26.92 30.09
N LYS A 308 -48.73 -26.47 29.39
CA LYS A 308 -49.45 -27.29 28.40
C LYS A 308 -48.55 -27.68 27.22
N ASP A 309 -47.76 -26.74 26.72
CA ASP A 309 -46.82 -26.98 25.60
C ASP A 309 -45.76 -28.02 26.01
N LEU A 310 -45.17 -27.88 27.22
CA LEU A 310 -44.23 -28.86 27.80
C LEU A 310 -44.87 -30.25 27.98
N VAL A 311 -46.13 -30.32 28.44
CA VAL A 311 -46.89 -31.59 28.57
C VAL A 311 -47.20 -32.21 27.20
N GLN A 312 -47.31 -31.41 26.14
CA GLN A 312 -47.40 -31.88 24.75
C GLN A 312 -46.05 -32.26 24.13
N GLY A 313 -44.94 -32.17 24.89
CA GLY A 313 -43.59 -32.51 24.43
C GLY A 313 -42.84 -31.37 23.73
N ALA A 314 -43.31 -30.12 23.85
CA ALA A 314 -42.55 -28.96 23.38
C ALA A 314 -41.24 -28.78 24.17
N PHE A 315 -40.23 -28.20 23.53
CA PHE A 315 -38.90 -28.05 24.12
C PHE A 315 -38.84 -26.87 25.11
N ASP A 316 -38.19 -27.04 26.27
CA ASP A 316 -38.03 -25.97 27.27
C ASP A 316 -37.07 -24.86 26.79
N PRO A 317 -37.54 -23.61 26.58
CA PRO A 317 -36.68 -22.50 26.19
C PRO A 317 -35.63 -22.12 27.25
N ALA A 318 -35.80 -22.51 28.52
CA ALA A 318 -34.78 -22.33 29.54
C ALA A 318 -33.56 -23.23 29.28
N GLU A 319 -33.77 -24.50 28.93
CA GLU A 319 -32.67 -25.41 28.57
C GLU A 319 -32.01 -25.03 27.24
N VAL A 320 -32.76 -24.52 26.23
CA VAL A 320 -32.13 -23.91 25.04
C VAL A 320 -31.18 -22.78 25.46
N SER A 321 -31.66 -21.88 26.32
CA SER A 321 -30.88 -20.72 26.78
C SER A 321 -29.63 -21.14 27.57
N ARG A 322 -29.71 -22.23 28.34
CA ARG A 322 -28.56 -22.83 29.04
C ARG A 322 -27.55 -23.42 28.07
N ILE A 323 -27.98 -24.32 27.17
CA ILE A 323 -27.14 -24.95 26.15
C ILE A 323 -26.45 -23.90 25.28
N GLU A 324 -27.18 -22.88 24.80
CA GLU A 324 -26.58 -21.76 24.06
C GLU A 324 -25.53 -20.99 24.89
N SER A 325 -25.74 -20.83 26.21
CA SER A 325 -24.78 -20.15 27.08
C SER A 325 -23.52 -20.99 27.31
N GLU A 326 -23.66 -22.32 27.32
CA GLU A 326 -22.59 -23.28 27.46
C GLU A 326 -21.79 -23.44 26.16
N MET A 327 -22.45 -23.49 25.00
CA MET A 327 -21.81 -23.44 23.68
C MET A 327 -21.06 -22.12 23.45
N ARG A 328 -21.64 -20.96 23.84
CA ARG A 328 -20.94 -19.66 23.80
C ARG A 328 -19.69 -19.68 24.67
N ALA A 329 -19.82 -20.18 25.90
CA ALA A 329 -18.71 -20.35 26.83
C ALA A 329 -17.59 -21.24 26.27
N GLN A 330 -17.93 -22.41 25.73
CA GLN A 330 -16.95 -23.34 25.12
C GLN A 330 -16.24 -22.69 23.91
N ALA A 331 -16.98 -21.96 23.06
CA ALA A 331 -16.41 -21.25 21.92
C ALA A 331 -15.47 -20.09 22.35
N GLU A 332 -15.75 -19.43 23.48
CA GLU A 332 -14.85 -18.43 24.08
C GLU A 332 -13.58 -19.09 24.64
N ASP A 333 -13.71 -20.18 25.40
CA ASP A 333 -12.58 -20.92 25.98
C ASP A 333 -11.68 -21.53 24.88
N GLU A 334 -12.27 -22.09 23.81
CA GLU A 334 -11.56 -22.50 22.59
C GLU A 334 -10.80 -21.35 21.93
N ARG A 335 -11.45 -20.19 21.78
CA ARG A 335 -10.83 -19.01 21.15
C ARG A 335 -9.63 -18.53 21.96
N MET A 336 -9.72 -18.55 23.28
CA MET A 336 -8.61 -18.22 24.17
C MET A 336 -7.46 -19.23 24.05
N ARG A 337 -7.75 -20.54 24.00
CA ARG A 337 -6.73 -21.58 23.73
C ARG A 337 -6.03 -21.36 22.38
N LYS A 338 -6.79 -21.14 21.30
CA LYS A 338 -6.26 -20.87 19.95
C LYS A 338 -5.37 -19.61 19.89
N ILE A 339 -5.70 -18.56 20.66
CA ILE A 339 -4.83 -17.36 20.79
C ILE A 339 -3.51 -17.69 21.50
N ILE A 340 -3.53 -18.53 22.55
CA ILE A 340 -2.33 -18.94 23.28
C ILE A 340 -1.44 -19.85 22.41
N GLU A 341 -2.02 -20.81 21.70
CA GLU A 341 -1.30 -21.69 20.76
C GLU A 341 -0.61 -20.87 19.65
N ASN A 342 -1.33 -19.94 19.01
CA ASN A 342 -0.77 -19.08 17.97
C ASN A 342 0.35 -18.15 18.49
N ARG A 343 0.26 -17.71 19.75
CA ARG A 343 1.33 -16.92 20.39
C ARG A 343 2.58 -17.77 20.64
N LEU A 344 2.42 -19.02 21.08
CA LEU A 344 3.54 -19.92 21.35
C LEU A 344 4.21 -20.40 20.06
N SER A 345 3.45 -20.75 19.01
CA SER A 345 4.01 -21.14 17.72
C SER A 345 4.76 -19.99 17.03
N GLY A 346 4.26 -18.75 17.12
CA GLY A 346 4.97 -17.56 16.65
C GLY A 346 6.29 -17.31 17.38
N LEU A 347 6.32 -17.53 18.71
CA LEU A 347 7.56 -17.45 19.50
C LEU A 347 8.55 -18.58 19.16
N LEU A 348 8.06 -19.80 18.94
CA LEU A 348 8.87 -20.95 18.53
C LEU A 348 9.55 -20.70 17.18
N SER A 349 8.78 -20.26 16.18
CA SER A 349 9.27 -19.91 14.84
C SER A 349 10.33 -18.80 14.88
N HIS A 350 10.17 -17.79 15.75
CA HIS A 350 11.17 -16.75 15.96
C HIS A 350 12.48 -17.31 16.56
N GLU A 351 12.42 -18.24 17.51
CA GLU A 351 13.62 -18.87 18.07
C GLU A 351 14.33 -19.77 17.04
N GLU A 352 13.58 -20.47 16.19
CA GLU A 352 14.12 -21.28 15.09
C GLU A 352 14.80 -20.41 14.02
N ALA A 353 14.20 -19.27 13.66
CA ALA A 353 14.83 -18.29 12.76
C ALA A 353 16.14 -17.72 13.32
N LEU A 354 16.23 -17.50 14.63
CA LEU A 354 17.48 -17.10 15.30
C LEU A 354 18.55 -18.21 15.26
N ILE A 355 18.17 -19.48 15.38
CA ILE A 355 19.08 -20.63 15.25
C ILE A 355 19.57 -20.75 13.80
N ALA A 356 18.67 -20.70 12.81
CA ALA A 356 19.04 -20.74 11.39
C ALA A 356 20.02 -19.61 11.01
N LYS A 357 19.80 -18.38 11.52
CA LYS A 357 20.73 -17.26 11.34
C LYS A 357 22.11 -17.51 11.96
N GLN A 358 22.20 -18.21 13.08
CA GLN A 358 23.49 -18.59 13.68
C GLN A 358 24.22 -19.65 12.83
N ASN A 359 23.49 -20.62 12.28
CA ASN A 359 24.06 -21.65 11.40
C ASN A 359 24.71 -21.02 10.16
N LEU A 360 23.96 -20.18 9.43
CA LEU A 360 24.44 -19.46 8.25
C LEU A 360 25.69 -18.61 8.56
N LEU A 361 25.72 -17.90 9.69
CA LEU A 361 26.89 -17.12 10.10
C LEU A 361 28.12 -18.00 10.40
N ASN A 362 27.93 -19.24 10.84
CA ASN A 362 29.03 -20.19 11.09
C ASN A 362 29.50 -20.88 9.79
N GLU A 363 28.60 -21.16 8.86
CA GLU A 363 28.94 -21.60 7.50
C GLU A 363 29.77 -20.54 6.77
N ILE A 364 29.37 -19.26 6.86
CA ILE A 364 30.15 -18.14 6.31
C ILE A 364 31.54 -18.03 6.98
N LYS A 365 31.67 -18.21 8.30
CA LYS A 365 32.97 -18.23 8.99
C LYS A 365 33.88 -19.37 8.52
N THR A 366 33.34 -20.60 8.42
CA THR A 366 34.13 -21.77 7.99
C THR A 366 34.52 -21.65 6.52
N GLN A 367 33.65 -21.13 5.66
CA GLN A 367 33.99 -20.84 4.27
C GLN A 367 35.06 -19.74 4.15
N ALA A 368 34.96 -18.65 4.92
CA ALA A 368 35.98 -17.60 4.96
C ALA A 368 37.34 -18.13 5.46
N PHE A 369 37.36 -19.11 6.36
CA PHE A 369 38.58 -19.77 6.82
C PHE A 369 39.20 -20.67 5.74
N ARG A 370 38.39 -21.44 4.97
CA ARG A 370 38.85 -22.20 3.81
C ARG A 370 39.51 -21.30 2.76
N VAL A 371 38.81 -20.25 2.35
CA VAL A 371 39.28 -19.28 1.33
C VAL A 371 40.56 -18.54 1.79
N ARG A 372 40.74 -18.28 3.09
CA ARG A 372 42.00 -17.73 3.62
C ARG A 372 43.17 -18.69 3.45
N ARG A 373 43.02 -19.96 3.87
CA ARG A 373 44.06 -20.99 3.67
C ARG A 373 44.39 -21.25 2.21
N GLU A 374 43.38 -21.28 1.34
CA GLU A 374 43.56 -21.38 -0.11
C GLU A 374 44.39 -20.20 -0.64
N ARG A 375 44.03 -18.96 -0.28
CA ARG A 375 44.77 -17.74 -0.65
C ARG A 375 46.21 -17.74 -0.12
N GLU A 376 46.42 -18.16 1.11
CA GLU A 376 47.76 -18.30 1.71
C GLU A 376 48.62 -19.30 0.89
N SER A 377 48.05 -20.45 0.51
CA SER A 377 48.74 -21.44 -0.33
C SER A 377 49.04 -20.94 -1.76
N LEU A 378 48.19 -20.09 -2.32
CA LEU A 378 48.40 -19.46 -3.63
C LEU A 378 49.45 -18.35 -3.57
N ASN A 379 49.41 -17.52 -2.52
CA ASN A 379 50.43 -16.48 -2.28
C ASN A 379 51.83 -17.09 -2.18
N ALA A 380 52.00 -18.19 -1.43
CA ALA A 380 53.28 -18.90 -1.32
C ALA A 380 53.80 -19.40 -2.68
N LYS A 381 52.92 -19.98 -3.51
CA LYS A 381 53.25 -20.40 -4.89
C LYS A 381 53.64 -19.21 -5.78
N LEU A 382 52.94 -18.08 -5.66
CA LEU A 382 53.23 -16.85 -6.41
C LEU A 382 54.57 -16.20 -5.99
N GLU A 383 54.96 -16.30 -4.73
CA GLU A 383 56.25 -15.81 -4.24
C GLU A 383 57.42 -16.64 -4.81
N ILE A 384 57.30 -17.98 -4.73
CA ILE A 384 58.26 -18.91 -5.35
C ILE A 384 58.37 -18.67 -6.86
N TRP A 385 57.25 -18.39 -7.55
CA TRP A 385 57.25 -18.04 -8.96
C TRP A 385 57.94 -16.70 -9.23
N ARG A 386 57.64 -15.64 -8.46
CA ARG A 386 58.28 -14.32 -8.61
C ARG A 386 59.79 -14.38 -8.41
N VAL A 387 60.29 -15.13 -7.43
CA VAL A 387 61.74 -15.33 -7.20
C VAL A 387 62.40 -16.03 -8.39
N ARG A 388 61.76 -17.07 -8.95
CA ARG A 388 62.26 -17.78 -10.15
C ARG A 388 62.30 -16.85 -11.38
N GLU A 389 61.24 -16.09 -11.63
CA GLU A 389 61.17 -15.23 -12.82
C GLU A 389 62.13 -14.04 -12.70
N PHE A 390 62.26 -13.45 -11.52
CA PHE A 390 63.25 -12.40 -11.25
C PHE A 390 64.69 -12.90 -11.46
N LYS A 391 65.00 -14.16 -11.13
CA LYS A 391 66.30 -14.77 -11.44
C LYS A 391 66.55 -14.84 -12.95
N LYS A 392 65.59 -15.34 -13.74
CA LYS A 392 65.72 -15.35 -15.22
C LYS A 392 65.93 -13.95 -15.80
N ILE A 393 65.15 -12.97 -15.32
CA ILE A 393 65.25 -11.58 -15.79
C ILE A 393 66.62 -11.00 -15.47
N ARG A 394 67.18 -11.27 -14.28
CA ARG A 394 68.55 -10.92 -13.95
C ARG A 394 69.55 -11.57 -14.92
N GLU A 395 69.45 -12.88 -15.13
CA GLU A 395 70.31 -13.64 -16.05
C GLU A 395 70.22 -13.17 -17.51
N THR A 396 69.12 -12.53 -17.95
CA THR A 396 69.03 -11.90 -19.29
C THR A 396 69.52 -10.46 -19.32
N VAL A 397 69.37 -9.71 -18.22
CA VAL A 397 69.88 -8.33 -18.10
C VAL A 397 71.41 -8.33 -18.00
N GLU A 398 72.00 -9.26 -17.23
CA GLU A 398 73.45 -9.44 -17.13
C GLU A 398 74.06 -9.67 -18.52
N LYS A 399 73.58 -10.69 -19.25
CA LYS A 399 74.01 -10.95 -20.65
C LYS A 399 73.82 -9.76 -21.59
N SER A 400 72.76 -8.97 -21.40
CA SER A 400 72.53 -7.77 -22.22
C SER A 400 73.52 -6.66 -21.88
N HIS A 401 73.94 -6.55 -20.62
CA HIS A 401 74.95 -5.61 -20.18
C HIS A 401 76.36 -6.01 -20.64
N ASP A 402 76.69 -7.29 -20.62
CA ASP A 402 77.96 -7.82 -21.16
C ASP A 402 78.12 -7.46 -22.65
N ILE A 403 77.03 -7.65 -23.43
CA ILE A 403 76.97 -7.24 -24.85
C ILE A 403 77.09 -5.71 -24.99
N GLU A 404 76.51 -4.93 -24.09
CA GLU A 404 76.63 -3.47 -24.09
C GLU A 404 78.05 -3.01 -23.77
N GLN A 405 78.73 -3.63 -22.80
CA GLN A 405 80.13 -3.35 -22.45
C GLN A 405 81.04 -3.60 -23.66
N ALA A 406 80.97 -4.80 -24.26
CA ALA A 406 81.75 -5.13 -25.46
C ALA A 406 81.47 -4.18 -26.63
N SER A 407 80.21 -3.74 -26.80
CA SER A 407 79.83 -2.74 -27.82
C SER A 407 80.39 -1.35 -27.51
N ARG A 408 80.43 -0.92 -26.25
CA ARG A 408 81.05 0.34 -25.82
C ARG A 408 82.57 0.32 -26.00
N GLU A 409 83.23 -0.79 -25.69
CA GLU A 409 84.67 -0.99 -25.91
C GLU A 409 85.02 -0.89 -27.39
N ALA A 410 84.31 -1.63 -28.25
CA ALA A 410 84.46 -1.55 -29.71
C ALA A 410 84.16 -0.13 -30.25
N GLN A 411 83.17 0.57 -29.70
CA GLN A 411 82.89 1.97 -30.05
C GLN A 411 84.00 2.92 -29.59
N MET A 412 84.62 2.70 -28.42
CA MET A 412 85.71 3.54 -27.93
C MET A 412 86.96 3.39 -28.79
N TYR A 413 87.35 2.16 -29.12
CA TYR A 413 88.41 1.87 -30.08
C TYR A 413 88.15 2.54 -31.45
N MET A 414 86.94 2.42 -32.00
CA MET A 414 86.53 3.11 -33.23
C MET A 414 86.54 4.65 -33.09
N ILE A 415 86.22 5.20 -31.91
CA ILE A 415 86.28 6.64 -31.64
C ILE A 415 87.74 7.13 -31.55
N GLU A 416 88.66 6.32 -31.05
CA GLU A 416 90.09 6.64 -31.00
C GLU A 416 90.71 6.66 -32.40
N GLU A 417 90.44 5.65 -33.24
CA GLU A 417 90.82 5.70 -34.66
C GLU A 417 90.22 6.91 -35.38
N LYS A 418 88.95 7.23 -35.11
CA LYS A 418 88.28 8.41 -35.70
C LYS A 418 88.83 9.72 -35.17
N ARG A 419 89.35 9.78 -33.94
CA ARG A 419 90.01 10.96 -33.37
C ARG A 419 91.38 11.19 -34.00
N GLN A 420 92.15 10.14 -34.25
CA GLN A 420 93.41 10.20 -35.00
C GLN A 420 93.16 10.78 -36.40
N LYS A 421 92.25 10.16 -37.18
CA LYS A 421 91.85 10.61 -38.52
C LYS A 421 91.20 12.01 -38.53
N ALA A 422 90.49 12.39 -37.46
CA ALA A 422 89.95 13.74 -37.32
C ALA A 422 90.99 14.79 -36.91
N ALA A 423 92.07 14.42 -36.21
CA ALA A 423 93.19 15.33 -35.95
C ALA A 423 93.88 15.67 -37.29
N GLU A 424 94.24 14.65 -38.07
CA GLU A 424 94.77 14.78 -39.44
C GLU A 424 93.91 15.75 -40.29
N VAL A 425 92.61 15.45 -40.43
CA VAL A 425 91.68 16.25 -41.25
C VAL A 425 91.33 17.62 -40.64
N THR A 426 91.51 17.85 -39.33
CA THR A 426 91.31 19.19 -38.74
C THR A 426 92.53 20.09 -38.88
N GLU A 427 93.74 19.54 -38.93
CA GLU A 427 94.92 20.30 -39.35
C GLU A 427 94.82 20.74 -40.82
N GLU A 428 94.20 19.93 -41.68
CA GLU A 428 93.81 20.34 -43.04
C GLU A 428 92.71 21.41 -43.00
N SER A 429 91.59 21.14 -42.33
CA SER A 429 90.39 22.01 -42.35
C SER A 429 90.60 23.37 -41.67
N ARG A 430 91.53 23.50 -40.71
CA ARG A 430 91.88 24.78 -40.08
C ARG A 430 92.46 25.77 -41.10
N LYS A 431 93.15 25.27 -42.13
CA LYS A 431 93.72 26.08 -43.21
C LYS A 431 92.62 26.76 -44.06
N LEU A 432 91.42 26.19 -44.13
CA LEU A 432 90.29 26.68 -44.95
C LEU A 432 89.36 27.69 -44.25
N ARG A 433 89.00 27.47 -42.97
CA ARG A 433 87.89 28.25 -42.34
C ARG A 433 88.17 29.75 -42.16
N VAL A 434 89.45 30.14 -42.12
CA VAL A 434 89.91 31.54 -42.04
C VAL A 434 89.42 32.38 -43.23
N GLU A 435 89.09 31.74 -44.35
CA GLU A 435 88.67 32.38 -45.60
C GLU A 435 87.18 32.80 -45.61
N LEU A 436 86.32 32.18 -44.79
CA LEU A 436 84.86 32.25 -44.96
C LEU A 436 84.09 33.14 -43.98
N CYS A 437 84.54 33.33 -42.74
CA CYS A 437 83.75 34.08 -41.73
C CYS A 437 83.52 35.55 -42.09
N LYS A 438 84.35 36.14 -42.96
CA LYS A 438 84.32 37.54 -43.42
C LYS A 438 83.14 37.89 -44.37
N ARG A 439 81.99 37.20 -44.29
CA ARG A 439 80.92 37.24 -45.32
C ARG A 439 79.45 37.13 -44.84
N LYS A 440 79.13 37.21 -43.53
CA LYS A 440 77.77 36.85 -43.04
C LYS A 440 77.11 37.67 -41.93
N GLU A 441 77.77 38.63 -41.29
CA GLU A 441 77.16 39.39 -40.17
C GLU A 441 76.16 40.47 -40.64
N GLU A 442 76.05 40.67 -41.96
CA GLU A 442 75.46 41.86 -42.60
C GLU A 442 73.92 41.82 -42.74
N ASP A 443 73.28 40.67 -42.50
CA ASP A 443 71.91 40.41 -43.01
C ASP A 443 70.75 40.46 -41.99
N LEU A 444 70.98 40.11 -40.73
CA LEU A 444 69.92 39.49 -39.90
C LEU A 444 68.92 40.47 -39.24
N ASN A 445 69.27 41.74 -39.06
CA ASN A 445 68.60 42.68 -38.14
C ASN A 445 67.19 43.18 -38.55
N ARG A 446 66.54 42.57 -39.56
CA ARG A 446 65.42 43.19 -40.30
C ARG A 446 63.99 42.71 -39.95
N LYS A 447 63.78 41.57 -39.28
CA LYS A 447 62.52 40.77 -39.45
C LYS A 447 61.51 40.69 -38.29
N ILE A 448 61.73 41.30 -37.11
CA ILE A 448 61.01 40.90 -35.87
C ILE A 448 59.66 41.61 -35.59
N ARG A 449 59.36 42.77 -36.19
CA ARG A 449 58.41 43.76 -35.60
C ARG A 449 56.89 43.55 -35.82
N LEU A 450 56.41 42.51 -36.52
CA LEU A 450 55.11 42.56 -37.22
C LEU A 450 53.85 41.97 -36.50
N ILE A 451 53.98 41.17 -35.44
CA ILE A 451 53.02 40.04 -35.21
C ILE A 451 51.92 40.25 -34.12
N GLN A 452 51.89 41.35 -33.36
CA GLN A 452 51.34 41.31 -31.99
C GLN A 452 49.85 41.64 -31.73
N GLU A 453 49.08 42.27 -32.64
CA GLU A 453 47.91 43.10 -32.19
C GLU A 453 46.50 42.45 -32.20
N ILE A 454 46.16 41.55 -33.13
CA ILE A 454 44.76 41.34 -33.60
C ILE A 454 43.79 40.59 -32.61
N LYS A 455 44.18 40.29 -31.37
CA LYS A 455 43.69 39.06 -30.69
C LYS A 455 42.53 39.12 -29.67
N ALA A 456 41.77 40.20 -29.53
CA ALA A 456 40.60 40.31 -28.63
C ALA A 456 39.62 41.43 -29.09
N LEU A 457 38.30 41.51 -28.80
CA LEU A 457 37.40 40.94 -27.77
C LEU A 457 35.94 40.77 -28.31
N GLN A 458 35.19 39.69 -28.00
CA GLN A 458 33.70 39.57 -28.18
C GLN A 458 33.04 38.51 -27.24
N SER A 459 31.68 38.46 -27.14
CA SER A 459 30.74 37.55 -26.37
C SER A 459 30.28 38.03 -24.94
N LEU A 460 29.08 37.76 -24.30
CA LEU A 460 27.98 36.71 -24.30
C LEU A 460 26.51 37.25 -23.94
N GLN A 461 25.48 36.40 -23.61
CA GLN A 461 23.98 36.66 -23.50
C GLN A 461 23.16 35.97 -22.32
N SER A 462 21.79 36.08 -22.19
CA SER A 462 20.88 35.49 -21.13
C SER A 462 19.35 35.17 -21.47
N ILE A 463 18.43 34.75 -20.52
CA ILE A 463 17.35 33.68 -20.68
C ILE A 463 16.04 33.65 -19.70
N ASN A 464 14.82 33.18 -20.15
CA ASN A 464 13.62 32.47 -19.48
C ASN A 464 12.20 33.08 -18.97
N GLN A 465 11.24 32.28 -18.34
CA GLN A 465 9.73 32.04 -18.59
C GLN A 465 8.56 32.15 -17.44
N LEU A 466 7.38 31.39 -17.41
CA LEU A 466 5.91 31.76 -17.05
C LEU A 466 4.84 30.82 -16.23
N ASN A 467 3.58 31.31 -15.83
CA ASN A 467 2.16 30.71 -15.49
C ASN A 467 1.64 30.21 -14.03
N LYS A 468 0.34 30.00 -13.51
CA LYS A 468 -1.18 30.30 -13.73
C LYS A 468 -2.25 30.23 -12.49
N ILE A 469 -3.56 29.73 -12.55
CA ILE A 469 -4.92 30.12 -11.82
C ILE A 469 -6.02 28.94 -11.63
N LYS A 470 -7.27 28.82 -10.95
CA LYS A 470 -8.22 29.31 -9.81
C LYS A 470 -9.67 28.51 -9.73
N ASP A 471 -10.63 28.62 -8.72
CA ASP A 471 -12.20 28.69 -8.77
C ASP A 471 -13.26 28.60 -7.51
N PHE A 472 -14.59 28.15 -7.57
CA PHE A 472 -15.86 28.68 -6.80
C PHE A 472 -17.12 27.76 -6.33
N ASP A 473 -18.31 28.27 -5.77
CA ASP A 473 -19.50 27.61 -4.99
C ASP A 473 -20.97 28.31 -4.94
N PRO A 474 -22.17 27.67 -4.62
CA PRO A 474 -23.58 28.28 -4.62
C PRO A 474 -24.75 27.83 -3.61
N THR A 475 -25.87 28.61 -3.42
CA THR A 475 -27.22 28.17 -2.84
C THR A 475 -28.48 29.09 -3.11
N CYS A 476 -29.71 28.58 -3.45
CA CYS A 476 -31.09 29.13 -3.12
C CYS A 476 -32.32 28.50 -3.87
N THR A 477 -33.58 28.60 -3.34
CA THR A 477 -34.97 28.54 -3.96
C THR A 477 -36.05 28.19 -2.88
N SER A 478 -37.39 28.26 -3.03
CA SER A 478 -38.35 29.21 -3.67
C SER A 478 -39.80 28.83 -3.26
N GLY A 479 -40.66 29.76 -2.83
CA GLY A 479 -42.01 29.46 -2.29
C GLY A 479 -43.18 29.61 -3.28
N LEU A 480 -44.13 28.65 -3.26
CA LEU A 480 -45.35 28.60 -4.11
C LEU A 480 -46.49 27.90 -3.31
N GLY A 481 -47.76 28.33 -3.46
CA GLY A 481 -48.89 27.91 -2.58
C GLY A 481 -50.21 27.60 -3.31
N LEU A 482 -51.03 26.74 -2.68
CA LEU A 482 -52.28 26.08 -3.15
C LEU A 482 -53.08 25.61 -1.91
N LEU A 483 -54.41 25.44 -1.87
CA LEU A 483 -55.53 25.95 -2.69
C LEU A 483 -56.84 26.04 -1.85
N CYS A 484 -56.81 25.78 -0.54
CA CYS A 484 -57.99 25.66 0.33
C CYS A 484 -57.87 26.55 1.59
N GLU A 485 -57.39 27.78 1.42
CA GLU A 485 -57.28 28.78 2.49
C GLU A 485 -58.64 29.44 2.78
N MET A 486 -59.61 28.66 3.28
CA MET A 486 -60.88 29.22 3.74
C MET A 486 -60.71 29.97 5.07
N SER A 487 -61.25 31.18 5.14
CA SER A 487 -61.12 32.06 6.31
C SER A 487 -62.14 31.73 7.42
N LEU A 488 -61.89 32.28 8.61
CA LEU A 488 -62.32 31.74 9.91
C LEU A 488 -63.82 31.89 10.27
N ALA A 489 -64.67 32.40 9.38
CA ALA A 489 -65.92 33.08 9.77
C ALA A 489 -67.19 32.21 9.90
N GLU A 490 -67.41 31.19 9.05
CA GLU A 490 -68.72 30.52 8.84
C GLU A 490 -69.28 29.68 10.03
N LEU A 491 -68.61 29.65 11.18
CA LEU A 491 -68.71 28.54 12.13
C LEU A 491 -69.80 28.62 13.23
N LYS A 492 -70.61 29.69 13.31
CA LYS A 492 -71.26 30.06 14.59
C LYS A 492 -72.75 29.70 14.81
N GLU A 493 -73.61 29.72 13.79
CA GLU A 493 -75.08 29.67 14.03
C GLU A 493 -75.63 28.27 14.39
N ARG A 494 -74.95 27.18 14.01
CA ARG A 494 -75.42 25.78 14.15
C ARG A 494 -75.46 25.25 15.59
N LEU A 495 -75.56 26.13 16.60
CA LEU A 495 -75.23 25.87 18.00
C LEU A 495 -76.44 25.85 18.95
N PHE A 496 -77.55 26.51 18.60
CA PHE A 496 -78.65 26.75 19.54
C PHE A 496 -79.64 25.58 19.70
N ILE A 497 -80.19 25.07 18.60
CA ILE A 497 -81.27 24.04 18.58
C ILE A 497 -80.86 22.76 19.32
N THR A 498 -79.58 22.44 19.31
CA THR A 498 -78.96 21.26 19.94
C THR A 498 -79.18 21.18 21.45
N LYS A 499 -79.54 22.28 22.13
CA LYS A 499 -79.51 22.39 23.60
C LYS A 499 -80.64 21.69 24.35
N MET A 500 -81.85 21.60 23.79
CA MET A 500 -83.02 21.09 24.55
C MET A 500 -83.07 19.56 24.63
N LYS A 501 -82.80 18.86 23.51
CA LYS A 501 -82.77 17.39 23.44
C LYS A 501 -81.73 16.74 24.37
N ILE A 502 -80.82 17.53 24.94
CA ILE A 502 -79.80 17.08 25.90
C ILE A 502 -80.39 16.78 27.29
N GLN A 503 -81.58 17.29 27.66
CA GLN A 503 -82.03 17.26 29.07
C GLN A 503 -82.63 15.93 29.55
N GLU A 504 -83.69 15.41 28.92
CA GLU A 504 -84.32 14.12 29.30
C GLU A 504 -83.30 12.97 29.22
N ASP A 505 -82.49 13.04 28.18
CA ASP A 505 -81.31 12.25 27.84
C ASP A 505 -80.27 12.14 29.00
N LEU A 506 -80.33 12.99 30.03
CA LEU A 506 -79.50 12.90 31.25
C LEU A 506 -80.11 12.02 32.36
N GLU A 507 -81.43 11.84 32.40
CA GLU A 507 -82.14 11.17 33.50
C GLU A 507 -81.83 9.66 33.53
N ASP A 508 -82.05 8.96 32.42
CA ASP A 508 -81.75 7.53 32.34
C ASP A 508 -80.24 7.24 32.35
N ARG A 509 -79.42 8.17 31.85
CA ARG A 509 -77.96 8.13 32.05
C ARG A 509 -77.62 8.14 33.54
N LYS A 510 -78.25 8.99 34.38
CA LYS A 510 -78.03 8.98 35.84
C LYS A 510 -78.36 7.63 36.48
N ARG A 511 -79.39 6.91 36.01
CA ARG A 511 -79.76 5.58 36.52
C ARG A 511 -78.70 4.53 36.16
N SER A 512 -78.40 4.38 34.87
CA SER A 512 -77.43 3.42 34.34
C SER A 512 -76.03 3.58 34.97
N ILE A 513 -75.61 4.84 35.17
CA ILE A 513 -74.34 5.18 35.83
C ILE A 513 -74.24 4.63 37.27
N ARG A 514 -75.34 4.50 38.04
CA ARG A 514 -75.30 3.99 39.42
C ARG A 514 -74.96 2.49 39.45
N GLU A 515 -75.64 1.70 38.64
CA GLU A 515 -75.40 0.25 38.56
C GLU A 515 -74.01 -0.07 38.03
N GLN A 516 -73.58 0.64 36.99
CA GLN A 516 -72.22 0.51 36.43
C GLN A 516 -71.16 0.80 37.50
N ARG A 517 -71.33 1.88 38.29
CA ARG A 517 -70.44 2.22 39.40
C ARG A 517 -70.41 1.15 40.50
N GLN A 518 -71.50 0.43 40.75
CA GLN A 518 -71.51 -0.65 41.74
C GLN A 518 -70.79 -1.90 41.22
N LYS A 519 -71.15 -2.38 40.02
CA LYS A 519 -70.45 -3.48 39.32
C LYS A 519 -68.94 -3.22 39.22
N GLN A 520 -68.54 -1.97 38.98
CA GLN A 520 -67.13 -1.55 38.96
C GLN A 520 -66.44 -1.66 40.33
N LYS A 521 -67.10 -1.29 41.44
CA LYS A 521 -66.53 -1.41 42.80
C LYS A 521 -66.24 -2.86 43.18
N ASP A 522 -67.17 -3.76 42.88
CA ASP A 522 -67.03 -5.18 43.26
C ASP A 522 -65.93 -5.87 42.42
N LEU A 523 -65.79 -5.53 41.13
CA LEU A 523 -64.68 -5.98 40.28
C LEU A 523 -63.31 -5.52 40.80
N ILE A 524 -63.20 -4.26 41.29
CA ILE A 524 -61.98 -3.74 41.91
C ILE A 524 -61.66 -4.52 43.19
N ARG A 525 -62.65 -4.73 44.08
CA ARG A 525 -62.47 -5.47 45.33
C ARG A 525 -62.04 -6.93 45.09
N PHE A 526 -62.61 -7.59 44.08
CA PHE A 526 -62.22 -8.95 43.70
C PHE A 526 -60.76 -8.98 43.22
N THR A 527 -60.41 -8.15 42.24
CA THR A 527 -59.05 -8.12 41.67
C THR A 527 -57.98 -7.72 42.69
N GLN A 528 -58.27 -6.89 43.69
CA GLN A 528 -57.35 -6.61 44.80
C GLN A 528 -56.91 -7.87 45.57
N ARG A 529 -57.82 -8.83 45.80
CA ARG A 529 -57.52 -10.06 46.56
C ARG A 529 -56.57 -10.97 45.77
N THR A 530 -56.91 -11.24 44.50
CA THR A 530 -56.08 -12.05 43.59
C THR A 530 -54.66 -11.48 43.44
N ILE A 531 -54.52 -10.15 43.43
CA ILE A 531 -53.21 -9.47 43.40
C ILE A 531 -52.40 -9.72 44.69
N GLN A 532 -53.04 -9.76 45.85
CA GLN A 532 -52.40 -10.03 47.15
C GLN A 532 -51.96 -11.50 47.25
N GLU A 533 -52.85 -12.43 46.87
CA GLU A 533 -52.59 -13.88 46.79
C GLU A 533 -51.42 -14.19 45.86
N TYR A 534 -51.37 -13.60 44.67
CA TYR A 534 -50.24 -13.75 43.75
C TYR A 534 -48.90 -13.24 44.32
N LYS A 535 -48.91 -12.11 45.05
CA LYS A 535 -47.68 -11.52 45.63
C LYS A 535 -47.11 -12.41 46.74
N THR A 536 -47.93 -12.83 47.69
CA THR A 536 -47.49 -13.71 48.79
C THR A 536 -46.88 -15.03 48.28
N ASN A 537 -47.50 -15.68 47.30
CA ASN A 537 -46.98 -16.90 46.67
C ASN A 537 -45.64 -16.68 45.94
N LYS A 538 -45.43 -15.48 45.38
CA LYS A 538 -44.22 -15.15 44.60
C LYS A 538 -43.01 -14.88 45.47
N ASP A 539 -43.17 -14.14 46.56
CA ASP A 539 -42.06 -13.72 47.40
C ASP A 539 -41.39 -14.92 48.11
N VAL A 540 -42.17 -15.94 48.48
CA VAL A 540 -41.69 -17.24 49.01
C VAL A 540 -40.80 -18.00 48.01
N SER A 541 -41.02 -17.85 46.70
CA SER A 541 -40.29 -18.58 45.65
C SER A 541 -38.94 -17.98 45.28
N THR A 542 -38.75 -16.67 45.48
CA THR A 542 -37.55 -15.96 45.02
C THR A 542 -36.21 -16.33 45.69
N PRO A 543 -36.09 -16.59 47.02
CA PRO A 543 -34.78 -16.78 47.65
C PRO A 543 -34.06 -18.06 47.19
N MET A 544 -34.78 -19.16 46.93
CA MET A 544 -34.17 -20.44 46.55
C MET A 544 -33.39 -20.40 45.22
N ARG A 545 -33.81 -19.57 44.26
CA ARG A 545 -33.19 -19.53 42.93
C ARG A 545 -31.82 -18.85 42.88
N ASN A 546 -31.50 -17.97 43.83
CA ASN A 546 -30.31 -17.12 43.74
C ASN A 546 -29.01 -17.80 44.23
N ALA A 547 -29.11 -18.84 45.07
CA ALA A 547 -27.96 -19.49 45.70
C ALA A 547 -27.05 -20.24 44.70
N ALA A 548 -27.60 -20.78 43.61
CA ALA A 548 -26.89 -21.67 42.68
C ALA A 548 -25.96 -20.99 41.67
N SER A 549 -25.80 -19.65 41.74
CA SER A 549 -25.22 -18.85 40.64
C SER A 549 -23.71 -18.58 40.72
N ARG A 550 -23.00 -19.09 41.73
CA ARG A 550 -21.55 -18.87 41.93
C ARG A 550 -20.70 -19.72 40.98
N LYS A 551 -20.50 -19.24 39.75
CA LYS A 551 -19.61 -19.89 38.75
C LYS A 551 -18.14 -19.89 39.22
N THR A 552 -17.50 -21.04 39.07
CA THR A 552 -16.08 -21.29 39.34
C THR A 552 -15.16 -20.66 38.28
N VAL A 553 -13.90 -20.43 38.65
CA VAL A 553 -12.84 -20.03 37.71
C VAL A 553 -12.52 -21.21 36.79
N ARG A 554 -12.43 -20.98 35.47
CA ARG A 554 -12.13 -22.03 34.49
C ARG A 554 -10.64 -22.13 34.18
N ASP A 555 -10.11 -23.35 34.20
CA ASP A 555 -8.74 -23.63 33.76
C ASP A 555 -8.64 -23.65 32.22
N LEU A 556 -7.79 -22.78 31.68
CA LEU A 556 -7.48 -22.67 30.25
C LEU A 556 -6.30 -23.55 29.81
N ARG A 557 -5.91 -24.54 30.62
CA ARG A 557 -4.81 -25.47 30.31
C ARG A 557 -5.21 -26.47 29.23
N SER A 558 -4.25 -26.86 28.40
CA SER A 558 -4.37 -27.98 27.45
C SER A 558 -2.99 -28.57 27.17
N ALA A 559 -2.90 -29.89 26.97
CA ALA A 559 -1.63 -30.58 26.75
C ALA A 559 -0.83 -29.98 25.58
N LYS A 560 -1.51 -29.61 24.48
CA LYS A 560 -0.89 -28.96 23.31
C LYS A 560 -0.26 -27.60 23.62
N ILE A 561 -0.83 -26.82 24.55
CA ILE A 561 -0.24 -25.55 25.02
C ILE A 561 1.03 -25.82 25.86
N GLU A 562 1.06 -26.93 26.59
CA GLU A 562 2.20 -27.33 27.44
C GLU A 562 3.34 -27.94 26.61
N GLU A 563 3.03 -28.78 25.61
CA GLU A 563 3.99 -29.21 24.57
C GLU A 563 4.68 -28.03 23.87
N LEU A 564 3.90 -27.02 23.47
CA LEU A 564 4.41 -25.83 22.79
C LEU A 564 5.29 -24.96 23.70
N ARG A 565 5.14 -25.07 25.03
CA ARG A 565 6.07 -24.44 26.00
C ARG A 565 7.38 -25.23 26.09
N SER A 566 7.31 -26.56 26.26
CA SER A 566 8.50 -27.42 26.31
C SER A 566 9.38 -27.21 25.07
N LYS A 567 8.79 -27.34 23.86
CA LYS A 567 9.48 -27.16 22.58
C LYS A 567 10.13 -25.76 22.45
N LEU A 568 9.49 -24.73 22.99
CA LEU A 568 10.00 -23.36 22.98
C LEU A 568 11.18 -23.17 23.95
N GLU A 569 11.14 -23.81 25.12
CA GLU A 569 12.22 -23.80 26.11
C GLU A 569 13.42 -24.63 25.64
N GLU A 570 13.19 -25.81 25.05
CA GLU A 570 14.18 -26.64 24.36
C GLU A 570 14.94 -25.84 23.27
N ARG A 571 14.21 -25.17 22.37
CA ARG A 571 14.83 -24.32 21.33
C ARG A 571 15.63 -23.16 21.92
N ARG A 572 15.15 -22.52 22.99
CA ARG A 572 15.90 -21.47 23.70
C ARG A 572 17.20 -21.98 24.32
N ASN A 573 17.15 -23.15 24.95
CA ASN A 573 18.30 -23.78 25.58
C ASN A 573 19.34 -24.22 24.54
N TYR A 574 18.89 -24.77 23.40
CA TYR A 574 19.75 -25.08 22.25
C TYR A 574 20.47 -23.83 21.71
N ARG A 575 19.72 -22.73 21.51
CA ARG A 575 20.25 -21.42 21.07
C ARG A 575 21.25 -20.81 22.08
N LEU A 576 21.05 -21.03 23.39
CA LEU A 576 21.99 -20.58 24.41
C LEU A 576 23.28 -21.44 24.40
N SER A 577 23.15 -22.76 24.36
CA SER A 577 24.28 -23.69 24.31
C SER A 577 25.21 -23.42 23.12
N ARG A 578 24.64 -23.16 21.92
CA ARG A 578 25.41 -22.75 20.74
C ARG A 578 26.16 -21.41 20.90
N ARG A 579 25.70 -20.49 21.74
CA ARG A 579 26.44 -19.24 22.04
C ARG A 579 27.69 -19.50 22.88
N PHE A 580 27.59 -20.36 23.90
CA PHE A 580 28.73 -20.69 24.77
C PHE A 580 29.84 -21.42 24.01
N ILE A 581 29.49 -22.37 23.14
CA ILE A 581 30.46 -23.12 22.31
C ILE A 581 31.30 -22.20 21.38
N HIS A 582 30.80 -21.02 21.03
CA HIS A 582 31.52 -20.05 20.19
C HIS A 582 32.25 -18.93 20.95
N ASN A 583 32.32 -18.99 22.29
CA ASN A 583 33.08 -18.06 23.13
C ASN A 583 34.28 -18.70 23.88
N PRO A 584 35.14 -19.55 23.28
CA PRO A 584 36.31 -20.09 23.98
C PRO A 584 37.38 -19.02 24.31
N LEU A 585 37.36 -17.88 23.59
CA LEU A 585 38.40 -16.86 23.61
C LEU A 585 38.45 -15.99 24.88
N SER A 586 37.50 -16.08 25.81
CA SER A 586 37.55 -15.33 27.08
C SER A 586 38.33 -16.04 28.20
N SER A 587 39.02 -17.14 27.89
CA SER A 587 39.75 -17.98 28.86
C SER A 587 41.28 -17.91 28.75
N GLN A 588 41.82 -17.31 27.68
CA GLN A 588 43.26 -17.04 27.57
C GLN A 588 43.64 -15.85 28.45
N LYS A 589 44.11 -16.15 29.67
CA LYS A 589 44.86 -15.19 30.49
C LYS A 589 46.09 -14.74 29.71
N PHE A 590 46.17 -13.45 29.40
CA PHE A 590 47.42 -12.87 28.92
C PHE A 590 48.46 -12.92 30.04
N VAL A 591 49.45 -13.80 29.90
CA VAL A 591 50.66 -13.77 30.72
C VAL A 591 51.50 -12.59 30.22
N ILE A 592 51.47 -11.49 30.96
CA ILE A 592 52.33 -10.32 30.70
C ILE A 592 53.73 -10.70 31.14
N VAL A 593 54.66 -10.79 30.18
CA VAL A 593 56.09 -10.89 30.45
C VAL A 593 56.63 -9.46 30.56
N PRO A 594 57.28 -9.07 31.68
CA PRO A 594 57.93 -7.76 31.84
C PRO A 594 59.18 -7.62 30.94
N PRO A 595 59.71 -6.40 30.74
CA PRO A 595 60.67 -6.10 29.67
C PRO A 595 62.09 -6.66 29.88
#